data_AF-A0A1L5BLH9-F1
#
_entry.id   AF-A0A1L5BLH9-F1
#
_cell.length_a   1.000
_cell.length_b   1.000
_cell.length_c   1.000
_cell.angle_alpha   90.00
_cell.angle_beta   90.00
_cell.angle_gamma   90.00
#
_symmetry.space_group_name_H-M   'P 1'
#
loop_
_entity.id
_entity.type
_entity.pdbx_description
1 polymer ?
#
loop_
_entity_poly.entity_id
_entity_poly.type
_entity_poly.pdbx_seq_one_letter_code
_entity_poly.pdbx_strand_id
1 'polypeptide(L)'
;MIIALLSRLLATNRAAAAAEMALIMPFLIILMFGSFELGNYFLSEHVVAKAVRDGARYAARRAFTDFSCPNSVASDVVDKTRNITRTGQIANGGTARLTNWTAATTVTVTLNCTAISGGNYSGIYKGMSNVPRIKVSAVVPYRSLFNNLGFTSSTLNLVSESEATVQGI
;
A
#
# COMPACT_ATOMS: atom_id res chain seq x y z
N MET A 1 -50.09 -34.16 -31.60
CA MET A 1 -48.69 -34.57 -31.34
C MET A 1 -47.90 -33.49 -30.56
N ILE A 2 -47.98 -32.22 -30.95
CA ILE A 2 -47.28 -31.10 -30.27
C ILE A 2 -47.69 -30.92 -28.79
N ILE A 3 -48.99 -31.01 -28.47
CA ILE A 3 -49.50 -30.84 -27.10
C ILE A 3 -48.94 -31.89 -26.13
N ALA A 4 -48.78 -33.15 -26.58
CA ALA A 4 -48.22 -34.24 -25.77
C ALA A 4 -46.70 -34.10 -25.57
N LEU A 5 -46.03 -33.36 -26.46
CA LEU A 5 -44.60 -33.09 -26.39
C LEU A 5 -44.32 -31.95 -25.41
N LEU A 6 -45.16 -30.91 -25.43
CA LEU A 6 -45.14 -29.82 -24.43
C LEU A 6 -45.44 -30.30 -23.01
N SER A 7 -46.44 -31.17 -22.83
CA SER A 7 -46.76 -31.71 -21.49
C SER A 7 -45.66 -32.62 -20.94
N ARG A 8 -44.95 -33.37 -21.80
CA ARG A 8 -43.77 -34.14 -21.40
C ARG A 8 -42.60 -33.24 -21.00
N LEU A 9 -42.32 -32.17 -21.75
CA LEU A 9 -41.28 -31.20 -21.39
C LEU A 9 -41.57 -30.52 -20.04
N LEU A 10 -42.83 -30.16 -19.79
CA LEU A 10 -43.27 -29.58 -18.50
C LEU A 10 -43.20 -30.56 -17.31
N ALA A 11 -43.31 -31.87 -17.56
CA ALA A 11 -43.21 -32.90 -16.52
C ALA A 11 -41.77 -33.37 -16.24
N THR A 12 -40.77 -32.82 -16.95
CA THR A 12 -39.39 -33.32 -16.88
C THR A 12 -38.59 -32.59 -15.80
N ASN A 13 -38.43 -33.18 -14.62
CA ASN A 13 -37.61 -32.62 -13.52
C ASN A 13 -36.09 -32.87 -13.67
N ARG A 14 -35.65 -33.51 -14.76
CA ARG A 14 -34.28 -34.04 -14.93
C ARG A 14 -33.19 -32.97 -15.12
N ALA A 15 -33.55 -31.69 -15.15
CA ALA A 15 -32.61 -30.56 -15.25
C ALA A 15 -32.87 -29.43 -14.23
N ALA A 16 -33.75 -29.64 -13.24
CA ALA A 16 -34.10 -28.62 -12.26
C ALA A 16 -32.88 -28.10 -11.49
N ALA A 17 -32.01 -29.01 -11.04
CA ALA A 17 -30.77 -28.66 -10.35
C ALA A 17 -29.80 -27.81 -11.22
N ALA A 18 -29.76 -28.06 -12.53
CA ALA A 18 -28.94 -27.26 -13.44
C ALA A 18 -29.52 -25.84 -13.63
N ALA A 19 -30.84 -25.72 -13.68
CA ALA A 19 -31.52 -24.43 -13.76
C ALA A 19 -31.37 -23.59 -12.46
N GLU A 20 -31.46 -24.23 -11.29
CA GLU A 20 -31.20 -23.60 -10.00
C GLU A 20 -29.75 -23.12 -9.89
N MET A 21 -28.78 -23.95 -10.30
CA MET A 21 -27.38 -23.56 -10.31
C MET A 21 -27.11 -22.41 -11.29
N ALA A 22 -27.73 -22.41 -12.46
CA ALA A 22 -27.59 -21.31 -13.43
C ALA A 22 -28.09 -19.96 -12.87
N LEU A 23 -29.11 -19.99 -12.00
CA LEU A 23 -29.64 -18.78 -11.37
C LEU A 23 -28.73 -18.24 -10.25
N ILE A 24 -28.05 -19.12 -9.51
CA ILE A 24 -27.15 -18.73 -8.41
C ILE A 24 -25.72 -18.43 -8.90
N MET A 25 -25.31 -19.04 -10.01
CA MET A 25 -23.99 -18.87 -10.63
C MET A 25 -23.53 -17.41 -10.79
N PRO A 26 -24.33 -16.45 -11.32
CA PRO A 26 -23.87 -15.07 -11.45
C PRO A 26 -23.52 -14.43 -10.10
N PHE A 27 -24.25 -14.77 -9.03
CA PHE A 27 -23.95 -14.28 -7.69
C PHE A 27 -22.65 -14.88 -7.14
N LEU A 28 -22.44 -16.19 -7.32
CA LEU A 28 -21.20 -16.85 -6.90
C LEU A 28 -19.98 -16.29 -7.64
N ILE A 29 -20.11 -16.00 -8.94
CA ILE A 29 -19.06 -15.39 -9.74
C ILE A 29 -18.68 -14.01 -9.20
N ILE A 30 -19.66 -13.16 -8.90
CA ILE A 30 -19.43 -11.83 -8.32
C ILE A 30 -18.73 -11.96 -6.96
N LEU A 31 -19.18 -12.88 -6.10
CA LEU A 31 -18.62 -13.07 -4.77
C LEU A 31 -17.17 -13.58 -4.84
N MET A 32 -16.89 -14.50 -5.76
CA MET A 32 -15.55 -15.06 -5.98
C MET A 32 -14.58 -13.99 -6.52
N PHE A 33 -14.92 -13.31 -7.61
CA PHE A 33 -14.07 -12.26 -8.18
C PHE A 33 -13.93 -11.05 -7.23
N GLY A 34 -15.00 -10.64 -6.56
CA GLY A 34 -14.97 -9.59 -5.55
C GLY A 34 -14.03 -9.93 -4.39
N SER A 35 -14.08 -11.17 -3.89
CA SER A 35 -13.19 -11.62 -2.82
C SER A 35 -11.72 -11.65 -3.25
N PHE A 36 -11.43 -12.07 -4.48
CA PHE A 36 -10.06 -12.04 -5.00
C PHE A 36 -9.50 -10.62 -5.15
N GLU A 37 -10.32 -9.71 -5.66
CA GLU A 37 -9.92 -8.31 -5.82
C GLU A 37 -9.67 -7.64 -4.46
N LEU A 38 -10.55 -7.86 -3.48
CA LEU A 38 -10.36 -7.37 -2.12
C LEU A 38 -9.12 -7.98 -1.46
N GLY A 39 -8.87 -9.28 -1.66
CA GLY A 39 -7.66 -9.95 -1.18
C GLY A 39 -6.39 -9.32 -1.76
N ASN A 40 -6.38 -9.05 -3.07
CA ASN A 40 -5.26 -8.39 -3.74
C ASN A 40 -5.05 -6.94 -3.25
N TYR A 41 -6.15 -6.22 -3.00
CA TYR A 41 -6.10 -4.87 -2.42
C TYR A 41 -5.44 -4.88 -1.04
N PHE A 42 -5.90 -5.72 -0.12
CA PHE A 42 -5.33 -5.80 1.23
C PHE A 42 -3.88 -6.27 1.23
N LEU A 43 -3.53 -7.23 0.37
CA LEU A 43 -2.15 -7.65 0.20
C LEU A 43 -1.27 -6.49 -0.26
N SER A 44 -1.72 -5.73 -1.26
CA SER A 44 -0.98 -4.58 -1.79
C SER A 44 -0.83 -3.48 -0.74
N GLU A 45 -1.88 -3.18 0.02
CA GLU A 45 -1.85 -2.21 1.12
C GLU A 45 -0.84 -2.63 2.20
N HIS A 46 -0.80 -3.91 2.58
CA HIS A 46 0.21 -4.41 3.53
C HIS A 46 1.64 -4.28 3.01
N VAL A 47 1.86 -4.46 1.71
CA VAL A 47 3.17 -4.24 1.08
C VAL A 47 3.59 -2.77 1.20
N VAL A 48 2.69 -1.82 0.89
CA VAL A 48 2.96 -0.38 1.05
C VAL A 48 3.21 -0.04 2.53
N ALA A 49 2.39 -0.56 3.45
CA ALA A 49 2.55 -0.33 4.88
C ALA A 49 3.87 -0.89 5.43
N LYS A 50 4.35 -2.04 4.93
CA LYS A 50 5.68 -2.55 5.29
C LYS A 50 6.78 -1.67 4.70
N ALA A 51 6.64 -1.28 3.44
CA ALA A 51 7.59 -0.40 2.75
C ALA A 51 7.82 0.93 3.45
N VAL A 52 6.76 1.65 3.84
CA VAL A 52 6.92 2.95 4.53
C VAL A 52 7.56 2.79 5.91
N ARG A 53 7.30 1.68 6.62
CA ARG A 53 7.97 1.37 7.90
C ARG A 53 9.45 1.10 7.71
N ASP A 54 9.84 0.36 6.67
CA ASP A 54 11.24 0.12 6.34
C ASP A 54 11.95 1.44 5.99
N GLY A 55 11.30 2.29 5.18
CA GLY A 55 11.78 3.63 4.85
C GLY A 55 11.95 4.51 6.08
N ALA A 56 10.95 4.59 6.95
CA ALA A 56 11.00 5.38 8.17
C ALA A 56 12.10 4.89 9.13
N ARG A 57 12.28 3.57 9.28
CA ARG A 57 13.37 2.98 10.08
C ARG A 57 14.74 3.28 9.51
N TYR A 58 14.90 3.22 8.19
CA TYR A 58 16.14 3.59 7.53
C TYR A 58 16.46 5.07 7.75
N ALA A 59 15.49 5.95 7.48
CA ALA A 59 15.66 7.38 7.64
C ALA A 59 15.98 7.75 9.10
N ALA A 60 15.30 7.13 10.07
CA ALA A 60 15.56 7.34 11.49
C ALA A 60 16.98 6.98 11.94
N ARG A 61 17.66 6.05 11.27
CA ARG A 61 19.03 5.66 11.61
C ARG A 61 20.08 6.64 11.10
N ARG A 62 19.73 7.53 10.15
CA ARG A 62 20.67 8.50 9.60
C ARG A 62 21.20 9.45 10.67
N ALA A 63 22.43 9.92 10.46
CA ALA A 63 23.14 10.78 11.40
C ALA A 63 22.34 12.05 11.71
N PHE A 64 22.42 12.56 12.94
CA PHE A 64 21.72 13.80 13.33
C PHE A 64 22.12 15.00 12.46
N THR A 65 23.33 15.02 11.92
CA THR A 65 23.81 16.06 10.99
C THR A 65 23.06 16.11 9.66
N ASP A 66 22.39 15.01 9.28
CA ASP A 66 21.58 14.94 8.06
C ASP A 66 20.21 15.65 8.23
N PHE A 67 19.88 16.11 9.44
CA PHE A 67 18.61 16.73 9.79
C PHE A 67 18.81 18.15 10.35
N SER A 68 18.21 19.13 9.70
CA SER A 68 18.15 20.51 10.18
C SER A 68 16.71 20.86 10.51
N CYS A 69 16.41 20.84 11.81
CA CYS A 69 15.09 21.21 12.32
C CYS A 69 14.77 22.68 12.04
N PRO A 70 13.50 23.02 11.69
CA PRO A 70 12.36 22.12 11.59
C PRO A 70 12.14 21.47 10.21
N ASN A 71 12.83 21.92 9.16
CA ASN A 71 12.28 21.79 7.80
C ASN A 71 13.16 21.04 6.80
N SER A 72 14.42 20.75 7.12
CA SER A 72 15.38 20.26 6.12
C SER A 72 15.95 18.90 6.48
N VAL A 73 15.95 18.02 5.47
CA VAL A 73 16.56 16.70 5.49
C VAL A 73 17.54 16.67 4.32
N ALA A 74 18.74 16.12 4.53
CA ALA A 74 19.73 15.96 3.48
C ALA A 74 19.12 15.20 2.27
N SER A 75 19.40 15.68 1.06
CA SER A 75 18.84 15.10 -0.18
C SER A 75 19.19 13.62 -0.34
N ASP A 76 20.41 13.21 0.03
CA ASP A 76 20.85 11.81 0.02
C ASP A 76 19.96 10.91 0.91
N VAL A 77 19.54 11.41 2.09
CA VAL A 77 18.65 10.68 2.98
C VAL A 77 17.27 10.55 2.36
N VAL A 78 16.75 11.63 1.76
CA VAL A 78 15.44 11.62 1.10
C VAL A 78 15.46 10.61 -0.06
N ASP A 79 16.46 10.66 -0.93
CA ASP A 79 16.53 9.81 -2.12
C ASP A 79 16.72 8.34 -1.77
N LYS A 80 17.62 8.02 -0.83
CA LYS A 80 17.80 6.64 -0.35
C LYS A 80 16.57 6.12 0.37
N THR A 81 15.87 6.96 1.14
CA THR A 81 14.61 6.59 1.79
C THR A 81 13.52 6.27 0.77
N ARG A 82 13.40 7.07 -0.30
CA ARG A 82 12.48 6.79 -1.41
C ARG A 82 12.81 5.47 -2.10
N ASN A 83 14.09 5.21 -2.36
CA ASN A 83 14.53 3.96 -3.00
C ASN A 83 14.22 2.73 -2.15
N ILE A 84 14.54 2.74 -0.85
CA ILE A 84 14.29 1.62 0.06
C ILE A 84 12.79 1.38 0.22
N THR A 85 12.00 2.44 0.33
CA THR A 85 10.55 2.34 0.40
C THR A 85 9.99 1.67 -0.85
N ARG A 86 10.43 2.10 -2.04
CA ARG A 86 9.90 1.60 -3.32
C ARG A 86 10.41 0.21 -3.72
N THR A 87 11.69 -0.08 -3.49
CA THR A 87 12.41 -1.25 -4.06
C THR A 87 13.01 -2.17 -2.99
N GLY A 88 13.15 -1.70 -1.75
CA GLY A 88 13.89 -2.41 -0.71
C GLY A 88 15.42 -2.37 -0.88
N GLN A 89 15.95 -1.54 -1.78
CA GLN A 89 17.38 -1.37 -2.01
C GLN A 89 17.78 0.09 -1.73
N ILE A 90 19.03 0.29 -1.26
CA ILE A 90 19.58 1.63 -1.00
C ILE A 90 20.07 2.28 -2.30
N ALA A 91 20.72 1.48 -3.15
CA ALA A 91 21.26 1.94 -4.43
C ALA A 91 20.15 2.26 -5.42
N ASN A 92 20.43 3.17 -6.35
CA ASN A 92 19.55 3.42 -7.49
C ASN A 92 19.43 2.15 -8.33
N GLY A 93 18.22 1.58 -8.37
CA GLY A 93 17.94 0.33 -9.09
C GLY A 93 16.91 -0.53 -8.36
N GLY A 94 16.79 -1.78 -8.80
CA GLY A 94 15.88 -2.76 -8.20
C GLY A 94 14.46 -2.73 -8.77
N THR A 95 13.77 -3.85 -8.61
CA THR A 95 12.38 -4.00 -9.00
C THR A 95 11.49 -3.34 -7.96
N ALA A 96 10.49 -2.58 -8.41
CA ALA A 96 9.51 -2.01 -7.50
C ALA A 96 8.77 -3.12 -6.74
N ARG A 97 8.50 -2.91 -5.45
CA ARG A 97 7.74 -3.85 -4.60
C ARG A 97 6.31 -4.09 -5.13
N LEU A 98 5.79 -3.16 -5.91
CA LEU A 98 4.53 -3.26 -6.64
C LEU A 98 4.74 -2.80 -8.09
N THR A 99 4.13 -3.51 -9.05
CA THR A 99 4.38 -3.35 -10.50
C THR A 99 4.16 -1.93 -11.03
N ASN A 100 3.26 -1.13 -10.45
CA ASN A 100 2.98 0.24 -10.90
C ASN A 100 3.59 1.32 -10.00
N TRP A 101 4.45 0.93 -9.05
CA TRP A 101 5.14 1.85 -8.17
C TRP A 101 6.45 2.33 -8.80
N THR A 102 6.33 3.08 -9.90
CA THR A 102 7.46 3.48 -10.75
C THR A 102 8.01 4.86 -10.39
N ALA A 103 7.14 5.83 -10.07
CA ALA A 103 7.54 7.19 -9.77
C ALA A 103 8.03 7.36 -8.32
N ALA A 104 9.24 7.86 -8.11
CA ALA A 104 9.80 8.13 -6.79
C ALA A 104 9.07 9.26 -6.03
N THR A 105 8.35 10.13 -6.75
CA THR A 105 7.55 11.23 -6.21
C THR A 105 6.31 10.76 -5.44
N THR A 106 5.93 9.50 -5.57
CA THR A 106 4.87 8.87 -4.77
C THR A 106 5.22 8.75 -3.29
N VAL A 107 6.52 8.86 -2.94
CA VAL A 107 7.02 8.78 -1.57
C VAL A 107 7.46 10.18 -1.09
N THR A 108 6.77 10.64 -0.05
CA THR A 108 7.01 11.92 0.61
C THR A 108 7.74 11.67 1.93
N VAL A 109 8.82 12.41 2.16
CA VAL A 109 9.62 12.36 3.39
C VAL A 109 9.53 13.74 4.03
N THR A 110 9.00 13.81 5.25
CA THR A 110 8.78 15.06 5.97
C THR A 110 9.42 14.99 7.34
N LEU A 111 10.19 16.02 7.69
CA LEU A 111 10.74 16.19 9.03
C LEU A 111 9.77 16.96 9.91
N ASN A 112 9.58 16.49 11.13
CA ASN A 112 8.84 17.21 12.15
C ASN A 112 9.65 17.21 13.44
N CYS A 113 9.94 18.38 13.99
CA CYS A 113 10.79 18.51 15.17
C CYS A 113 9.96 18.93 16.38
N THR A 114 10.13 18.25 17.51
CA THR A 114 9.43 18.56 18.76
C THR A 114 10.41 19.16 19.77
N ALA A 115 10.14 20.41 20.18
CA ALA A 115 10.83 21.07 21.29
C ALA A 115 10.11 20.74 22.61
N ILE A 116 10.87 20.50 23.68
CA ILE A 116 10.34 20.44 25.05
C ILE A 116 10.79 21.71 25.75
N SER A 117 9.85 22.61 26.01
CA SER A 117 10.14 23.85 26.75
C SER A 117 10.65 23.53 28.15
N GLY A 118 11.87 23.98 28.47
CA GLY A 118 12.50 23.76 29.78
C GLY A 118 12.97 22.33 30.05
N GLY A 119 12.95 21.43 29.05
CA GLY A 119 13.38 20.04 29.21
C GLY A 119 14.88 19.86 29.03
N ASN A 120 15.54 19.16 29.95
CA ASN A 120 16.89 18.63 29.73
C ASN A 120 16.80 17.32 28.95
N TYR A 121 17.24 17.32 27.70
CA TYR A 121 17.35 16.08 26.91
C TYR A 121 18.46 15.17 27.45
N SER A 122 18.21 13.87 27.47
CA SER A 122 19.14 12.84 27.97
C SER A 122 19.32 11.72 26.94
N GLY A 123 20.28 10.81 27.20
CA GLY A 123 20.62 9.71 26.30
C GLY A 123 21.14 10.20 24.95
N ILE A 124 20.68 9.56 23.86
CA ILE A 124 21.06 9.91 22.48
C ILE A 124 20.66 11.33 22.06
N TYR A 125 19.77 11.99 22.82
CA TYR A 125 19.33 13.36 22.55
C TYR A 125 20.03 14.41 23.41
N LYS A 126 21.01 14.02 24.24
CA LYS A 126 21.69 14.93 25.16
C LYS A 126 22.33 16.10 24.42
N GLY A 127 22.02 17.33 24.84
CA GLY A 127 22.57 18.56 24.27
C GLY A 127 21.87 19.05 23.00
N MET A 128 20.83 18.36 22.52
CA MET A 128 20.00 18.86 21.43
C MET A 128 18.92 19.84 21.93
N SER A 129 18.43 20.72 21.06
CA SER A 129 17.32 21.64 21.36
C SER A 129 15.96 21.13 20.89
N ASN A 130 15.96 20.12 20.01
CA ASN A 130 14.76 19.55 19.41
C ASN A 130 14.95 18.04 19.19
N VAL A 131 13.85 17.28 19.23
CA VAL A 131 13.84 15.86 18.85
C VAL A 131 13.29 15.75 17.42
N PRO A 132 14.12 15.36 16.43
CA PRO A 132 13.65 15.17 15.07
C PRO A 132 12.85 13.87 14.93
N ARG A 133 11.65 13.96 14.32
CA ARG A 133 10.84 12.82 13.87
C ARG A 133 10.72 12.87 12.36
N ILE A 134 11.03 11.76 11.70
CA ILE A 134 10.88 11.62 10.26
C ILE A 134 9.57 10.90 9.97
N LYS A 135 8.74 11.50 9.11
CA LYS A 135 7.52 10.91 8.55
C LYS A 135 7.79 10.49 7.12
N VAL A 136 7.51 9.23 6.81
CA VAL A 136 7.53 8.70 5.44
C VAL A 136 6.11 8.34 5.07
N SER A 137 5.61 8.93 3.99
CA SER A 137 4.28 8.68 3.44
C SER A 137 4.41 8.21 2.00
N ALA A 138 3.58 7.26 1.59
CA ALA A 138 3.52 6.78 0.22
C ALA A 138 2.07 6.80 -0.27
N VAL A 139 1.87 7.34 -1.48
CA VAL A 139 0.60 7.30 -2.21
C VAL A 139 0.83 6.56 -3.52
N VAL A 140 0.37 5.32 -3.59
CA VAL A 140 0.63 4.42 -4.72
C VAL A 140 -0.68 4.11 -5.44
N PRO A 141 -0.77 4.30 -6.77
CA PRO A 141 -1.98 3.94 -7.50
C PRO A 141 -2.18 2.42 -7.46
N TYR A 142 -3.34 2.00 -6.99
CA TYR A 142 -3.75 0.61 -6.97
C TYR A 142 -4.14 0.15 -8.38
N ARG A 143 -3.79 -1.09 -8.74
CA ARG A 143 -4.21 -1.70 -9.99
C ARG A 143 -4.99 -2.96 -9.70
N SER A 144 -6.24 -2.96 -10.16
CA SER A 144 -7.10 -4.14 -10.09
C SER A 144 -6.56 -5.28 -10.96
N LEU A 145 -6.81 -6.51 -10.50
CA LEU A 145 -6.55 -7.73 -11.27
C LEU A 145 -7.37 -7.79 -12.55
N PHE A 146 -8.55 -7.15 -12.55
CA PHE A 146 -9.49 -7.15 -13.66
C PHE A 146 -9.35 -5.93 -14.59
N ASN A 147 -8.35 -5.08 -14.36
CA ASN A 147 -8.06 -3.95 -15.26
C ASN A 147 -7.83 -4.42 -16.71
N ASN A 148 -7.22 -5.59 -16.89
CA ASN A 148 -6.97 -6.21 -18.19
C ASN A 148 -8.22 -6.85 -18.83
N LEU A 149 -9.35 -6.94 -18.11
CA LEU A 149 -10.63 -7.48 -18.59
C LEU A 149 -11.64 -6.38 -18.97
N GLY A 150 -11.18 -5.12 -19.06
CA GLY A 150 -12.03 -3.98 -19.44
C GLY A 150 -12.84 -3.38 -18.29
N PHE A 151 -12.74 -3.95 -17.09
CA PHE A 151 -13.21 -3.31 -15.87
C PHE A 151 -12.19 -2.24 -15.47
N THR A 152 -12.34 -1.04 -16.04
CA THR A 152 -11.48 0.10 -15.72
C THR A 152 -11.74 0.52 -14.28
N SER A 153 -10.76 0.34 -13.41
CA SER A 153 -10.84 0.79 -12.02
C SER A 153 -10.97 2.31 -11.96
N SER A 154 -11.89 2.82 -11.13
CA SER A 154 -11.71 4.13 -10.48
C SER A 154 -10.30 4.16 -9.88
N THR A 155 -9.56 5.26 -10.02
CA THR A 155 -8.21 5.42 -9.47
C THR A 155 -8.22 5.35 -7.95
N LEU A 156 -8.18 4.13 -7.42
CA LEU A 156 -7.96 3.85 -6.01
C LEU A 156 -6.47 4.05 -5.71
N ASN A 157 -6.18 4.70 -4.59
CA ASN A 157 -4.81 4.90 -4.13
C ASN A 157 -4.60 4.14 -2.82
N LEU A 158 -3.50 3.40 -2.75
CA LEU A 158 -2.96 2.83 -1.53
C LEU A 158 -2.21 3.94 -0.81
N VAL A 159 -2.61 4.25 0.42
CA VAL A 159 -2.05 5.36 1.19
C VAL A 159 -1.57 4.82 2.52
N SER A 160 -0.27 4.93 2.76
CA SER A 160 0.31 4.52 4.03
C SER A 160 1.34 5.52 4.53
N GLU A 161 1.44 5.61 5.85
CA GLU A 161 2.41 6.48 6.51
C GLU A 161 3.03 5.80 7.73
N SER A 162 4.28 6.15 8.00
CA SER A 162 5.01 5.71 9.18
C SER A 162 5.91 6.83 9.68
N GLU A 163 5.95 7.00 10.99
CA GLU A 163 6.84 7.94 11.66
C GLU A 163 7.85 7.20 12.52
N ALA A 164 9.06 7.75 12.61
CA ALA A 164 10.10 7.28 13.51
C ALA A 164 10.92 8.46 14.04
N THR A 165 11.36 8.39 15.30
CA THR A 165 12.30 9.35 15.87
C THR A 165 13.71 9.07 15.35
N VAL A 166 14.44 10.12 14.98
CA VAL A 166 15.82 10.01 14.50
C VAL A 166 16.72 9.61 15.66
N GLN A 167 17.55 8.60 15.45
CA GLN A 167 18.42 7.98 16.45
C GLN A 167 19.91 8.21 16.16
N GLY A 168 20.29 8.51 14.90
CA GLY A 168 21.67 8.83 14.57
C GLY A 168 22.67 7.69 14.69
N ILE A 169 22.26 6.43 14.48
CA ILE A 169 23.06 5.21 14.65
C ILE A 169 23.28 4.42 13.37
#